data_AF-A0A2D8ASM1-F1
#
_entry.id   AF-A0A2D8ASM1-F1
#
_cell.length_a   1.000
_cell.length_b   1.000
_cell.length_c   1.000
_cell.angle_alpha   90.00
_cell.angle_beta   90.00
_cell.angle_gamma   90.00
#
_symmetry.space_group_name_H-M   'P 1'
#
loop_
_entity.id
_entity.type
_entity.pdbx_description
1 polymer ?
#
loop_
_entity_poly.entity_id
_entity_poly.type
_entity_poly.pdbx_seq_one_letter_code
_entity_poly.pdbx_strand_id
1 'polypeptide(L)'
;MAENTGGSIEGYTVPTAPFRPGDEADFGGSWKEQPGDLNRPDPVECKTEETYDHAHGLIRVLGDDDTASGAWDPELDAEELIRGLEMMMRLRIFDDRMIKMQRTGKLSFYMRSFGEEAVAIAQTMALDDTDWIFPSYRQPGAQFVRGRDMVSMICHCIG
;
A
#
# COMPACT_ATOMS: atom_id res chain seq x y z
N MET A 1 -2.74 -3.61 29.19
CA MET A 1 -1.50 -4.35 28.88
C MET A 1 -1.74 -5.82 29.12
N ALA A 2 -2.22 -6.55 28.11
CA ALA A 2 -2.37 -8.00 28.18
C ALA A 2 -1.24 -8.62 27.35
N GLU A 3 -0.29 -9.27 28.01
CA GLU A 3 0.71 -10.11 27.37
C GLU A 3 0.00 -11.33 26.76
N ASN A 4 -0.22 -11.31 25.45
CA ASN A 4 -0.68 -12.48 24.71
C ASN A 4 0.56 -13.34 24.39
N THR A 5 1.07 -14.01 25.42
CA THR A 5 2.14 -14.99 25.27
C THR A 5 1.58 -16.22 24.56
N GLY A 6 2.02 -16.43 23.32
CA GLY A 6 1.69 -17.62 22.54
C GLY A 6 1.93 -18.88 23.38
N GLY A 7 0.98 -19.81 23.35
CA GLY A 7 1.05 -21.03 24.15
C GLY A 7 2.30 -21.83 23.82
N SER A 8 3.23 -21.94 24.77
CA SER A 8 4.41 -22.79 24.66
C SER A 8 4.03 -24.23 25.05
N ILE A 9 4.04 -25.12 24.08
CA ILE A 9 4.19 -26.56 24.33
C ILE A 9 5.71 -26.77 24.39
N GLU A 10 6.26 -27.45 25.42
CA GLU A 10 7.72 -27.56 25.64
C GLU A 10 8.52 -27.66 24.33
N GLY A 11 9.31 -26.63 24.03
CA GLY A 11 10.19 -26.56 22.85
C GLY A 11 9.65 -25.88 21.59
N TYR A 12 8.37 -25.46 21.53
CA TYR A 12 7.82 -24.76 20.35
C TYR A 12 7.16 -23.43 20.72
N THR A 13 7.53 -22.38 19.98
CA THR A 13 6.88 -21.07 20.02
C THR A 13 6.09 -20.88 18.73
N VAL A 14 4.77 -20.77 18.83
CA VAL A 14 3.88 -20.50 17.69
C VAL A 14 3.37 -19.07 17.80
N PRO A 15 3.75 -18.14 16.90
CA PRO A 15 3.22 -16.79 16.91
C PRO A 15 1.70 -16.78 16.70
N THR A 16 1.00 -16.00 17.50
CA THR A 16 -0.45 -15.80 17.37
C THR A 16 -0.74 -14.34 17.02
N ALA A 17 -1.78 -14.11 16.22
CA ALA A 17 -2.27 -12.75 16.01
C ALA A 17 -2.71 -12.15 17.35
N PRO A 18 -2.40 -10.86 17.60
CA PRO A 18 -2.68 -10.23 18.89
C PRO A 18 -4.17 -10.15 19.19
N PHE A 19 -5.01 -10.00 18.16
CA PHE A 19 -6.47 -9.90 18.26
C PHE A 19 -7.15 -10.92 17.34
N ARG A 20 -8.32 -11.40 17.75
CA ARG A 20 -9.16 -12.38 17.04
C ARG A 20 -10.57 -11.83 16.81
N PRO A 21 -11.38 -12.48 15.94
CA PRO A 21 -12.77 -12.09 15.77
C PRO A 21 -13.52 -12.08 17.13
N GLY A 22 -14.05 -10.91 17.51
CA GLY A 22 -14.70 -10.70 18.81
C GLY A 22 -13.90 -9.80 19.75
N ASP A 23 -12.60 -9.64 19.52
CA ASP A 23 -11.76 -8.70 20.28
C ASP A 23 -11.85 -7.29 19.69
N GLU A 24 -11.60 -6.29 20.52
CA GLU A 24 -11.34 -4.92 20.07
C GLU A 24 -9.88 -4.82 19.62
N ALA A 25 -9.65 -4.46 18.36
CA ALA A 25 -8.31 -4.34 17.81
C ALA A 25 -7.62 -3.06 18.32
N ASP A 26 -6.44 -3.21 18.91
CA ASP A 26 -5.58 -2.10 19.35
C ASP A 26 -4.24 -2.14 18.62
N PHE A 27 -3.99 -1.14 17.78
CA PHE A 27 -2.74 -1.02 17.00
C PHE A 27 -1.70 -0.12 17.68
N GLY A 28 -1.85 0.18 18.97
CA GLY A 28 -0.89 0.99 19.73
C GLY A 28 -1.21 2.48 19.78
N GLY A 29 -2.45 2.87 19.47
CA GLY A 29 -2.92 4.26 19.48
C GLY A 29 -2.49 5.06 18.24
N SER A 30 -2.29 6.38 18.41
CA SER A 30 -1.78 7.25 17.34
C SER A 30 -0.34 6.89 16.99
N TRP A 31 -0.01 6.99 15.70
CA TRP A 31 1.36 6.83 15.20
C TRP A 31 2.30 7.78 15.95
N LYS A 32 3.44 7.26 16.39
CA LYS A 32 4.44 8.06 17.09
C LYS A 32 5.31 8.81 16.11
N GLU A 33 5.48 8.23 14.93
CA GLU A 33 6.31 8.68 13.83
C GLU A 33 5.67 9.90 13.16
N GLN A 34 6.44 10.97 13.10
CA GLN A 34 6.05 12.26 12.54
C GLN A 34 6.78 12.52 11.23
N PRO A 35 6.21 13.34 10.34
CA PRO A 35 6.95 13.82 9.17
C PRO A 35 8.27 14.49 9.57
N GLY A 36 9.34 14.12 8.87
CA GLY A 36 10.69 14.66 9.12
C GLY A 36 11.53 13.92 10.16
N ASP A 37 11.00 12.90 10.86
CA ASP A 37 11.77 12.08 11.80
C ASP A 37 12.95 11.36 11.13
N LEU A 38 12.78 10.98 9.86
CA LEU A 38 13.82 10.37 9.04
C LEU A 38 14.27 11.35 7.95
N ASN A 39 15.58 11.53 7.82
CA ASN A 39 16.16 12.30 6.72
C ASN A 39 15.94 11.58 5.37
N ARG A 40 16.18 12.32 4.27
CA ARG A 40 16.21 11.77 2.91
C ARG A 40 17.66 11.66 2.43
N PRO A 41 18.28 10.47 2.49
CA PRO A 41 19.65 10.28 2.01
C PRO A 41 19.75 10.45 0.49
N ASP A 42 20.94 10.78 0.00
CA ASP A 42 21.22 10.77 -1.44
C ASP A 42 21.22 9.31 -1.93
N PRO A 43 20.38 8.93 -2.90
CA PRO A 43 20.26 7.55 -3.33
C PRO A 43 21.52 6.99 -4.04
N VAL A 44 22.42 7.84 -4.53
CA VAL A 44 23.65 7.43 -5.22
C VAL A 44 24.79 7.21 -4.22
N GLU A 45 24.88 8.07 -3.21
CA GLU A 45 26.00 8.08 -2.25
C GLU A 45 25.69 7.36 -0.92
N CYS A 46 24.42 7.13 -0.62
CA CYS A 46 23.99 6.52 0.65
C CYS A 46 24.53 5.10 0.82
N LYS A 47 25.09 4.83 2.00
CA LYS A 47 25.54 3.50 2.39
C LYS A 47 24.46 2.76 3.18
N THR A 48 24.53 1.43 3.15
CA THR A 48 23.59 0.57 3.88
C THR A 48 23.48 0.92 5.36
N GLU A 49 24.59 1.25 6.02
CA GLU A 49 24.61 1.58 7.45
C GLU A 49 23.79 2.83 7.77
N GLU A 50 23.68 3.76 6.83
CA GLU A 50 22.92 5.01 6.98
C GLU A 50 21.40 4.79 6.84
N THR A 51 20.97 3.60 6.42
CA THR A 51 19.55 3.24 6.24
C THR A 51 19.00 2.38 7.38
N TYR A 52 19.81 2.10 8.42
CA TYR A 52 19.41 1.26 9.55
C TYR A 52 18.15 1.80 10.24
N ASP A 53 18.13 3.10 10.53
CA ASP A 53 16.98 3.74 11.17
C ASP A 53 15.76 3.75 10.25
N HIS A 54 15.94 3.89 8.92
CA HIS A 54 14.85 3.83 7.94
C HIS A 54 14.23 2.43 7.85
N ALA A 55 15.00 1.37 8.05
CA ALA A 55 14.50 -0.01 8.04
C ALA A 55 13.65 -0.35 9.28
N HIS A 56 13.82 0.41 10.36
CA HIS A 56 13.11 0.20 11.63
C HIS A 56 12.10 1.31 11.97
N GLY A 57 12.11 2.40 11.22
CA GLY A 57 11.18 3.53 11.36
C GLY A 57 10.12 3.59 10.26
N LEU A 58 9.48 4.75 10.13
CA LEU A 58 8.46 5.03 9.12
C LEU A 58 8.76 6.36 8.42
N ILE A 59 8.92 6.32 7.10
CA ILE A 59 8.95 7.54 6.29
C ILE A 59 7.52 8.03 6.12
N ARG A 60 7.27 9.27 6.53
CA ARG A 60 5.96 9.92 6.48
C ARG A 60 6.11 11.37 6.01
N VAL A 61 5.15 11.85 5.22
CA VAL A 61 5.13 13.22 4.68
C VAL A 61 3.89 13.98 5.18
N LEU A 62 2.71 13.38 5.08
CA LEU A 62 1.46 13.98 5.56
C LEU A 62 1.31 13.80 7.07
N GLY A 63 1.26 14.90 7.82
CA GLY A 63 0.98 14.93 9.27
C GLY A 63 -0.48 14.63 9.61
N ASP A 64 -0.79 14.58 10.91
CA ASP A 64 -2.18 14.43 11.41
C ASP A 64 -3.02 15.71 11.21
N ASP A 65 -2.36 16.81 10.82
CA ASP A 65 -2.94 18.10 10.46
C ASP A 65 -3.15 18.27 8.95
N ASP A 66 -3.08 17.16 8.20
CA ASP A 66 -3.20 17.09 6.74
C ASP A 66 -2.17 17.96 5.97
N THR A 67 -1.06 18.34 6.63
CA THR A 67 -0.01 19.17 6.04
C THR A 67 1.21 18.33 5.67
N ALA A 68 1.75 18.55 4.47
CA ALA A 68 2.99 17.92 4.01
C ALA A 68 4.21 18.61 4.63
N SER A 69 5.18 17.84 5.12
CA SER A 69 6.42 18.38 5.67
C SER A 69 7.56 17.35 5.69
N GLY A 70 8.76 17.82 6.05
CA GLY A 70 9.98 17.01 6.12
C GLY A 70 10.73 16.91 4.79
N ALA A 71 11.94 16.34 4.82
CA ALA A 71 12.82 16.26 3.64
C ALA A 71 12.29 15.31 2.54
N TRP A 72 11.27 14.50 2.85
CA TRP A 72 10.63 13.59 1.92
C TRP A 72 9.46 14.19 1.17
N ASP A 73 9.05 15.42 1.48
CA ASP A 73 8.04 16.13 0.70
C ASP A 73 8.54 16.33 -0.74
N PRO A 74 7.88 15.73 -1.75
CA PRO A 74 8.27 15.88 -3.15
C PRO A 74 7.85 17.22 -3.77
N GLU A 75 7.09 18.07 -3.05
CA GLU A 75 6.57 19.36 -3.53
C GLU A 75 5.76 19.22 -4.85
N LEU A 76 5.03 18.11 -4.98
CA LEU A 76 4.18 17.83 -6.15
C LEU A 76 3.09 18.88 -6.30
N ASP A 77 2.76 19.21 -7.54
CA ASP A 77 1.66 20.11 -7.80
C ASP A 77 0.29 19.44 -7.53
N ALA A 78 -0.74 20.27 -7.42
CA ALA A 78 -2.09 19.77 -7.17
C ALA A 78 -2.62 18.91 -8.33
N GLU A 79 -2.16 19.12 -9.57
CA GLU A 79 -2.63 18.36 -10.74
C GLU A 79 -2.16 16.91 -10.69
N GLU A 80 -0.89 16.69 -10.35
CA GLU A 80 -0.30 15.35 -10.16
C GLU A 80 -0.98 14.61 -9.01
N LEU A 81 -1.22 15.29 -7.88
CA LEU A 81 -1.93 14.74 -6.73
C LEU A 81 -3.37 14.34 -7.07
N ILE A 82 -4.09 15.20 -7.79
CA ILE A 82 -5.46 14.92 -8.26
C ILE A 82 -5.46 13.72 -9.21
N ARG A 83 -4.49 13.63 -10.12
CA ARG A 83 -4.35 12.48 -11.03
C ARG A 83 -4.10 11.18 -10.26
N GLY A 84 -3.23 11.21 -9.25
CA GLY A 84 -3.00 10.06 -8.36
C GLY A 84 -4.26 9.63 -7.64
N LEU A 85 -5.02 10.59 -7.09
CA LEU A 85 -6.30 10.34 -6.43
C LEU A 85 -7.35 9.75 -7.39
N GLU A 86 -7.47 10.27 -8.62
CA GLU A 86 -8.36 9.73 -9.63
C GLU A 86 -8.06 8.26 -9.92
N MET A 87 -6.78 7.90 -10.07
CA MET A 87 -6.35 6.52 -10.31
C MET A 87 -6.68 5.61 -9.12
N MET A 88 -6.46 6.07 -7.88
CA MET A 88 -6.79 5.30 -6.67
C MET A 88 -8.30 5.04 -6.58
N MET A 89 -9.11 6.06 -6.86
CA MET A 89 -10.56 5.93 -6.89
C MET A 89 -11.03 5.00 -8.00
N ARG A 90 -10.45 5.10 -9.20
CA ARG A 90 -10.73 4.19 -10.32
C ARG A 90 -10.49 2.74 -9.93
N LEU A 91 -9.32 2.45 -9.35
CA LEU A 91 -8.98 1.10 -8.90
C LEU A 91 -9.98 0.59 -7.86
N ARG A 92 -10.31 1.40 -6.84
CA ARG A 92 -11.30 1.02 -5.82
C ARG A 92 -12.67 0.70 -6.42
N ILE A 93 -13.15 1.54 -7.34
CA ILE A 93 -14.43 1.33 -8.02
C ILE A 93 -14.39 0.07 -8.88
N PHE A 94 -13.28 -0.17 -9.59
CA PHE A 94 -13.07 -1.37 -10.38
C PHE A 94 -13.14 -2.63 -9.50
N ASP A 95 -12.38 -2.67 -8.41
CA ASP A 95 -12.37 -3.78 -7.45
C ASP A 95 -13.77 -4.12 -6.92
N ASP A 96 -14.55 -3.10 -6.55
CA ASP A 96 -15.92 -3.27 -6.07
C ASP A 96 -16.85 -3.85 -7.14
N ARG A 97 -16.66 -3.48 -8.41
CA ARG A 97 -17.46 -4.01 -9.53
C ARG A 97 -17.07 -5.45 -9.84
N MET A 98 -15.79 -5.78 -9.83
CA MET A 98 -15.29 -7.12 -10.08
C MET A 98 -15.74 -8.12 -9.01
N ILE A 99 -15.71 -7.74 -7.73
CA ILE A 99 -16.27 -8.57 -6.65
C ILE A 99 -17.78 -8.77 -6.79
N LYS A 100 -18.54 -7.74 -7.21
CA LYS A 100 -19.97 -7.91 -7.48
C LYS A 100 -20.20 -8.92 -8.61
N MET A 101 -19.41 -8.86 -9.69
CA MET A 101 -19.50 -9.84 -10.78
C MET A 101 -19.18 -11.26 -10.32
N GLN A 102 -18.13 -11.42 -9.51
CA GLN A 102 -17.74 -12.70 -8.91
C GLN A 102 -18.89 -13.28 -8.06
N ARG A 103 -19.53 -12.46 -7.21
CA ARG A 103 -20.67 -12.89 -6.39
C ARG A 103 -21.91 -13.26 -7.19
N THR A 104 -22.06 -12.70 -8.40
CA THR A 104 -23.14 -13.09 -9.34
C THR A 104 -22.79 -14.26 -10.25
N GLY A 105 -21.62 -14.90 -10.06
CA GLY A 105 -21.19 -16.03 -10.87
C GLY A 105 -20.76 -15.69 -12.30
N LYS A 106 -20.60 -14.40 -12.62
CA LYS A 106 -20.13 -13.92 -13.94
C LYS A 106 -18.61 -13.99 -14.09
N LEU A 107 -17.92 -14.16 -12.97
CA LEU A 107 -16.47 -14.21 -12.86
C LEU A 107 -16.11 -15.33 -11.88
N SER A 108 -15.11 -16.15 -12.22
CA SER A 108 -14.70 -17.29 -11.39
C SER A 108 -13.99 -16.84 -10.11
N PHE A 109 -13.00 -15.95 -10.24
CA PHE A 109 -12.11 -15.56 -9.16
C PHE A 109 -11.70 -14.09 -9.27
N TYR A 110 -11.58 -13.41 -8.13
CA TYR A 110 -11.09 -12.03 -8.05
C TYR A 110 -10.52 -11.71 -6.66
N MET A 111 -9.47 -10.89 -6.61
CA MET A 111 -8.86 -10.40 -5.38
C MET A 111 -8.86 -8.87 -5.36
N ARG A 112 -9.22 -8.29 -4.21
CA ARG A 112 -9.23 -6.84 -4.01
C ARG A 112 -7.90 -6.34 -3.44
N SER A 113 -7.60 -5.09 -3.75
CA SER A 113 -6.47 -4.29 -3.27
C SER A 113 -6.91 -3.12 -2.36
N PHE A 114 -8.07 -3.25 -1.72
CA PHE A 114 -8.65 -2.20 -0.88
C PHE A 114 -7.72 -1.78 0.27
N GLY A 115 -7.39 -0.49 0.34
CA GLY A 115 -6.45 0.07 1.30
C GLY A 115 -4.99 0.08 0.83
N GLU A 116 -4.68 -0.58 -0.28
CA GLU A 116 -3.33 -0.69 -0.86
C GLU A 116 -3.21 0.06 -2.21
N GLU A 117 -4.23 0.84 -2.59
CA GLU A 117 -4.32 1.44 -3.93
C GLU A 117 -3.15 2.39 -4.22
N ALA A 118 -2.79 3.21 -3.23
CA ALA A 118 -1.73 4.21 -3.33
C ALA A 118 -0.38 3.58 -3.69
N VAL A 119 -0.06 2.41 -3.12
CA VAL A 119 1.25 1.77 -3.28
C VAL A 119 1.50 1.41 -4.73
N ALA A 120 0.56 0.70 -5.36
CA ALA A 120 0.71 0.27 -6.75
C ALA A 120 0.71 1.45 -7.73
N ILE A 121 -0.10 2.47 -7.46
CA ILE A 121 -0.30 3.61 -8.36
C ILE A 121 0.86 4.59 -8.27
N ALA A 122 1.18 5.09 -7.08
CA ALA A 122 2.21 6.10 -6.89
C ALA A 122 3.60 5.57 -7.29
N GLN A 123 3.92 4.31 -6.95
CA GLN A 123 5.16 3.67 -7.40
C GLN A 123 5.23 3.64 -8.92
N THR A 124 4.14 3.27 -9.60
CA THR A 124 4.16 3.18 -11.08
C THR A 124 4.21 4.57 -11.72
N MET A 125 3.58 5.58 -11.12
CA MET A 125 3.64 6.96 -11.60
C MET A 125 5.04 7.57 -11.47
N ALA A 126 5.82 7.13 -10.49
CA ALA A 126 7.20 7.58 -10.29
C ALA A 126 8.23 6.87 -11.18
N LEU A 127 7.82 5.85 -11.96
CA LEU A 127 8.68 5.06 -12.84
C LEU A 127 8.50 5.45 -14.31
N ASP A 128 9.58 5.34 -15.09
CA ASP A 128 9.53 5.56 -16.53
C ASP A 128 8.70 4.47 -17.23
N ASP A 129 8.08 4.78 -18.37
CA ASP A 129 7.24 3.84 -19.12
C ASP A 129 7.95 2.57 -19.60
N THR A 130 9.28 2.60 -19.66
CA THR A 130 10.12 1.45 -20.04
C THR A 130 10.53 0.58 -18.86
N ASP A 131 10.27 1.02 -17.61
CA ASP A 131 10.66 0.27 -16.42
C ASP A 131 9.81 -0.98 -16.24
N TRP A 132 10.52 -2.09 -16.01
CA TRP A 132 9.90 -3.38 -15.74
C TRP A 132 9.34 -3.41 -14.33
N ILE A 133 8.06 -3.80 -14.23
CA ILE A 133 7.37 -3.99 -12.95
C ILE A 133 7.05 -5.47 -12.81
N PHE A 134 7.35 -6.03 -11.63
CA PHE A 134 7.05 -7.42 -11.28
C PHE A 134 5.95 -7.43 -10.20
N PRO A 135 4.68 -7.18 -10.55
CA PRO A 135 3.62 -6.99 -9.57
C PRO A 135 3.12 -8.33 -9.01
N SER A 136 2.55 -8.27 -7.80
CA SER A 136 1.69 -9.34 -7.27
C SER A 136 0.23 -9.19 -7.76
N TYR A 137 -0.64 -10.12 -7.38
CA TYR A 137 -2.08 -10.05 -7.66
C TYR A 137 -2.81 -8.89 -6.96
N ARG A 138 -2.17 -8.20 -6.00
CA ARG A 138 -2.74 -7.02 -5.30
C ARG A 138 -2.35 -5.67 -5.91
N GLN A 139 -1.61 -5.67 -7.02
CA GLN A 139 -1.13 -4.44 -7.65
C GLN A 139 -1.73 -4.20 -9.05
N PRO A 140 -3.04 -4.37 -9.28
CA PRO A 140 -3.66 -4.05 -10.57
C PRO A 140 -3.58 -2.55 -10.92
N GLY A 141 -3.35 -1.69 -9.93
CA GLY A 141 -3.14 -0.25 -10.09
C GLY A 141 -2.06 0.13 -11.11
N ALA A 142 -0.98 -0.66 -11.20
CA ALA A 142 0.09 -0.42 -12.17
C ALA A 142 -0.41 -0.46 -13.62
N GLN A 143 -1.40 -1.31 -13.92
CA GLN A 143 -1.96 -1.44 -15.26
C GLN A 143 -2.80 -0.23 -15.66
N PHE A 144 -3.49 0.38 -14.70
CA PHE A 144 -4.22 1.64 -14.92
C PHE A 144 -3.27 2.78 -15.24
N VAL A 145 -2.16 2.90 -14.50
CA VAL A 145 -1.15 3.93 -14.74
C VAL A 145 -0.51 3.77 -16.11
N ARG A 146 -0.21 2.53 -16.53
CA ARG A 146 0.31 2.19 -17.87
C ARG A 146 -0.75 2.23 -18.99
N GLY A 147 -1.94 2.80 -18.73
CA GLY A 147 -2.96 3.04 -19.73
C GLY A 147 -3.63 1.78 -20.28
N ARG A 148 -3.59 0.65 -19.57
CA ARG A 148 -4.35 -0.54 -19.96
C ARG A 148 -5.84 -0.23 -19.84
N ASP A 149 -6.56 -0.50 -20.92
CA ASP A 149 -8.00 -0.29 -20.97
C ASP A 149 -8.76 -1.22 -19.99
N MET A 150 -9.82 -0.68 -19.37
CA MET A 150 -10.65 -1.42 -18.42
C MET A 150 -11.35 -2.63 -19.03
N VAL A 151 -11.80 -2.52 -20.28
CA VAL A 151 -12.46 -3.65 -20.97
C VAL A 151 -11.45 -4.77 -21.17
N SER A 152 -10.22 -4.44 -21.58
CA SER A 152 -9.13 -5.42 -21.67
C SER A 152 -8.85 -6.13 -20.34
N MET A 153 -8.85 -5.40 -19.22
CA MET A 153 -8.67 -5.98 -17.90
C MET A 153 -9.83 -6.90 -17.50
N ILE A 154 -11.07 -6.48 -17.75
CA ILE A 154 -12.27 -7.29 -17.46
C ILE A 154 -12.28 -8.56 -18.30
N CYS A 155 -12.01 -8.45 -19.61
CA CYS A 155 -11.89 -9.59 -20.52
C CYS A 155 -10.88 -10.62 -20.02
N HIS A 156 -9.71 -10.16 -19.56
CA HIS A 156 -8.71 -11.05 -19.00
C HIS A 156 -9.21 -11.85 -17.78
N CYS A 157 -10.07 -11.25 -16.96
CA CYS A 157 -10.62 -11.91 -15.78
C CYS A 157 -11.72 -12.93 -16.12
N ILE A 158 -12.54 -12.66 -17.15
CA ILE A 158 -13.66 -13.55 -17.52
C ILE A 158 -13.24 -14.74 -18.39
N GLY A 159 -12.08 -14.66 -19.05
CA GLY A 159 -11.61 -15.66 -20.03
C GLY A 159 -12.27 -15.50 -21.38
#